data_AF-A0A1E3T0G6-F1
#
_entry.id   AF-A0A1E3T0G6-F1
#
_cell.length_a   1.000
_cell.length_b   1.000
_cell.length_c   1.000
_cell.angle_alpha   90.00
_cell.angle_beta   90.00
_cell.angle_gamma   90.00
#
_symmetry.space_group_name_H-M   'P 1'
#
loop_
_entity.id
_entity.type
_entity.pdbx_description
1 polymer ?
#
loop_
_entity_poly.entity_id
_entity_poly.type
_entity_poly.pdbx_seq_one_letter_code
_entity_poly.pdbx_strand_id
1 'polypeptide(L)'
;MVLPPEWTDSERWLARRLNRGQIRGYRVGRVWRMTEAQVADLIERFTNSAKLPQIDVPAEVPEPAPSISLALSARSRHRVIAGHR
;
A
#
# COMPACT_ATOMS: atom_id res chain seq x y z
N MET A 1 13.59 -2.30 -9.45
CA MET A 1 13.30 -0.93 -8.96
C MET A 1 14.55 -0.09 -9.13
N VAL A 2 14.48 0.99 -9.92
CA VAL A 2 15.62 1.86 -10.23
C VAL A 2 15.46 3.14 -9.42
N LEU A 3 16.30 3.32 -8.40
CA LEU A 3 16.44 4.60 -7.73
C LEU A 3 17.19 5.56 -8.66
N PRO A 4 16.92 6.87 -8.61
CA PRO A 4 17.63 7.84 -9.42
C PRO A 4 19.15 7.81 -9.17
N PRO A 5 20.00 7.97 -10.21
CA PRO A 5 21.45 7.77 -10.12
C PRO A 5 22.17 8.79 -9.21
N GLU A 6 21.53 9.91 -8.90
CA GLU A 6 22.05 10.91 -7.94
C GLU A 6 22.00 10.45 -6.47
N TRP A 7 21.27 9.37 -6.16
CA TRP A 7 21.24 8.76 -4.82
C TRP A 7 22.40 7.78 -4.61
N THR A 8 23.62 8.25 -4.82
CA THR A 8 24.83 7.43 -4.83
C THR A 8 25.36 7.10 -3.41
N ASP A 9 24.85 7.78 -2.37
CA ASP A 9 25.39 7.70 -1.00
C ASP A 9 24.46 7.00 0.01
N SER A 10 23.41 6.31 -0.43
CA SER A 10 22.42 5.67 0.45
C SER A 10 23.05 4.63 1.40
N GLU A 11 23.96 3.80 0.89
CA GLU A 11 24.66 2.80 1.71
C GLU A 11 25.62 3.44 2.72
N ARG A 12 26.39 4.46 2.29
CA ARG A 12 27.29 5.19 3.18
C ARG A 12 26.53 6.01 4.22
N TRP A 13 25.36 6.55 3.87
CA TRP A 13 24.43 7.19 4.79
C TRP A 13 23.96 6.23 5.87
N LEU A 14 23.58 5.00 5.48
CA LEU A 14 23.08 3.97 6.39
C LEU A 14 24.19 3.48 7.31
N ALA A 15 25.36 3.14 6.74
CA ALA A 15 26.53 2.69 7.48
C ALA A 15 26.99 3.73 8.53
N ARG A 16 27.01 5.03 8.18
CA ARG A 16 27.37 6.10 9.12
C ARG A 16 26.42 6.16 10.32
N ARG A 17 25.12 6.00 10.10
CA ARG A 17 24.11 6.04 11.18
C ARG A 17 24.14 4.80 12.06
N LEU A 18 24.35 3.63 11.47
CA LEU A 18 24.56 2.37 12.20
C LEU A 18 25.82 2.45 13.07
N ASN A 19 26.94 2.95 12.53
CA ASN A 19 28.17 3.14 13.31
C ASN A 19 27.99 4.14 14.47
N ARG A 20 27.09 5.12 14.34
CA ARG A 20 26.75 6.08 15.41
C ARG A 20 25.70 5.57 16.40
N GLY A 21 25.17 4.36 16.20
CA GLY A 21 24.09 3.80 17.04
C GLY A 21 22.74 4.50 16.87
N GLN A 22 22.55 5.28 15.80
CA GLN A 22 21.30 6.01 15.56
C GLN A 22 20.21 5.11 14.97
N ILE A 23 20.61 4.06 14.27
CA ILE A 23 19.74 3.03 13.68
C ILE A 23 20.08 1.69 14.35
N ARG A 24 19.05 0.87 14.57
CA ARG A 24 19.20 -0.48 15.11
C ARG A 24 19.66 -1.44 14.02
N GLY A 25 20.74 -2.16 14.29
CA GLY A 25 21.25 -3.22 13.44
C GLY A 25 22.29 -4.01 14.20
N TYR A 26 22.72 -5.14 13.65
CA TYR A 26 23.78 -5.95 14.22
C TYR A 26 24.89 -6.15 13.20
N ARG A 27 26.11 -6.36 13.71
CA ARG A 27 27.30 -6.44 12.89
C ARG A 27 27.70 -7.90 12.69
N VAL A 28 27.88 -8.30 11.43
CA VAL A 28 28.41 -9.61 11.04
C VAL A 28 29.69 -9.37 10.24
N GLY A 29 30.84 -9.55 10.90
CA GLY A 29 32.14 -9.22 10.33
C GLY A 29 32.26 -7.73 9.98
N ARG A 30 32.43 -7.43 8.69
CA ARG A 30 32.54 -6.05 8.17
C ARG A 30 31.23 -5.47 7.66
N VAL A 31 30.14 -6.24 7.72
CA VAL A 31 28.85 -5.89 7.13
C VAL A 31 27.82 -5.68 8.23
N TRP A 32 27.01 -4.65 8.07
CA TRP A 32 25.83 -4.44 8.90
C TRP A 32 24.66 -5.26 8.36
N ARG A 33 23.94 -5.90 9.27
CA ARG A 33 22.72 -6.65 8.98
C ARG A 33 21.60 -6.12 9.87
N MET A 34 20.37 -6.28 9.40
CA MET A 34 19.18 -5.88 10.13
C MET A 34 18.19 -7.04 10.08
N THR A 35 17.44 -7.22 11.16
CA THR A 35 16.26 -8.07 11.16
C THR A 35 15.09 -7.32 10.52
N GLU A 36 14.04 -8.05 10.14
CA GLU A 36 12.83 -7.45 9.58
C GLU A 36 12.20 -6.41 10.53
N ALA A 37 12.13 -6.72 11.83
CA ALA A 37 11.65 -5.79 12.85
C ALA A 37 12.49 -4.49 12.90
N GLN A 38 13.82 -4.59 12.78
CA GLN A 38 14.69 -3.41 12.76
C GLN A 38 14.52 -2.58 11.48
N VAL A 39 14.19 -3.22 10.36
CA VAL A 39 13.85 -2.52 9.12
C VAL A 39 12.49 -1.82 9.25
N ALA A 40 11.50 -2.45 9.87
CA ALA A 40 10.21 -1.83 10.15
C ALA A 40 10.36 -0.59 11.05
N ASP A 41 11.08 -0.71 12.16
CA ASP A 41 11.43 0.41 13.06
C ASP A 41 12.11 1.56 12.28
N LEU A 42 13.01 1.23 11.35
CA LEU A 42 13.72 2.20 10.53
C LEU A 42 12.77 2.93 9.58
N ILE A 43 11.89 2.19 8.89
CA ILE A 43 10.90 2.76 7.98
C ILE A 43 9.97 3.68 8.76
N GLU A 44 9.41 3.23 9.87
CA GLU A 44 8.50 4.04 10.70
C GLU A 44 9.16 5.36 11.13
N ARG A 45 10.40 5.29 11.63
CA ARG A 45 11.10 6.45 12.17
C ARG A 45 11.49 7.50 11.12
N PHE A 46 11.80 7.08 9.90
CA PHE A 46 12.21 7.97 8.82
C PHE A 46 11.13 8.19 7.76
N THR A 47 9.96 7.57 7.92
CA THR A 47 8.77 7.91 7.14
C THR A 47 8.36 9.31 7.55
N ASN A 48 8.39 10.23 6.58
CA ASN A 48 7.85 11.56 6.78
C ASN A 48 6.32 11.44 6.85
N SER A 49 5.79 11.28 8.06
CA SER A 49 4.37 11.45 8.36
C SER A 49 4.00 12.92 8.32
N ALA A 50 4.40 13.65 7.28
CA ALA A 50 3.64 14.80 6.84
C ALA A 50 2.22 14.26 6.73
N LYS A 51 1.37 14.66 7.68
CA LYS A 51 0.00 14.23 7.83
C LYS A 51 -0.67 14.42 6.49
N LEU A 52 -0.60 13.41 5.62
CA LEU A 52 -1.45 13.29 4.46
C LEU A 52 -2.84 13.43 5.06
N PRO A 53 -3.66 14.40 4.61
CA PRO A 53 -5.02 14.49 5.09
C PRO A 53 -5.58 13.07 4.96
N GLN A 54 -5.95 12.49 6.11
CA GLN A 54 -6.65 11.23 6.14
C GLN A 54 -7.89 11.48 5.30
N ILE A 55 -7.87 11.01 4.07
CA ILE A 55 -9.10 10.83 3.31
C ILE A 55 -9.72 9.66 4.06
N ASP A 56 -10.56 9.97 5.03
CA ASP A 56 -11.55 9.05 5.55
C ASP A 56 -12.29 8.53 4.31
N VAL A 57 -11.86 7.38 3.79
CA VAL A 57 -12.67 6.63 2.84
C VAL A 57 -13.83 6.13 3.70
N PRO A 58 -15.05 6.65 3.53
CA PRO A 58 -16.16 6.19 4.34
C PRO A 58 -16.30 4.69 4.10
N ALA A 59 -16.38 3.94 5.20
CA ALA A 59 -16.61 2.50 5.17
C ALA A 59 -17.71 2.18 4.14
N GLU A 60 -17.35 1.31 3.20
CA GLU A 60 -18.20 0.80 2.14
C GLU A 60 -19.58 0.44 2.70
N VAL A 61 -20.57 1.27 2.37
CA VAL A 61 -21.97 0.91 2.50
C VAL A 61 -22.20 -0.19 1.47
N PRO A 62 -22.60 -1.42 1.83
CA PRO A 62 -22.83 -2.46 0.84
C PRO A 62 -23.95 -2.00 -0.09
N GLU A 63 -23.60 -1.72 -1.34
CA GLU A 63 -24.57 -1.34 -2.38
C GLU A 63 -25.52 -2.53 -2.63
N PRO A 64 -26.85 -2.30 -2.68
CA PRO A 64 -27.78 -3.37 -3.01
C PRO A 64 -27.55 -3.83 -4.45
N ALA A 65 -27.42 -5.15 -4.63
CA ALA A 65 -27.07 -5.80 -5.89
C ALA A 65 -27.84 -5.26 -7.12
N PRO A 66 -27.18 -5.09 -8.28
CA PRO A 66 -27.84 -4.61 -9.48
C PRO A 66 -28.87 -5.65 -9.98
N SER A 67 -30.14 -5.24 -10.05
CA SER A 67 -31.23 -6.04 -10.59
C SER A 67 -31.02 -6.34 -12.08
N ILE A 68 -30.96 -7.64 -12.41
CA ILE A 68 -30.61 -8.23 -13.72
C ILE A 68 -31.53 -7.75 -14.88
N SER A 69 -32.67 -7.14 -14.57
CA SER A 69 -33.65 -6.58 -15.53
C SER A 69 -33.11 -5.45 -16.41
N LEU A 70 -32.03 -4.77 -16.00
CA LEU A 70 -31.41 -3.69 -16.77
C LEU A 70 -30.51 -4.18 -17.92
N ALA A 71 -30.01 -5.42 -17.84
CA ALA A 71 -29.17 -6.02 -18.88
C ALA A 71 -29.96 -6.62 -20.06
N LEU A 72 -31.29 -6.68 -19.95
CA LEU A 72 -32.17 -7.25 -20.98
C LEU A 72 -32.60 -6.19 -21.99
N SER A 73 -32.52 -6.51 -23.29
CA SER A 73 -33.00 -5.63 -24.36
C SER A 73 -34.52 -5.38 -24.26
N ALA A 74 -34.99 -4.25 -24.80
CA ALA A 74 -36.40 -3.83 -24.71
C ALA A 74 -37.41 -4.88 -25.23
N ARG A 75 -37.03 -5.69 -26.23
CA ARG A 75 -37.87 -6.78 -26.76
C ARG A 75 -37.91 -7.99 -25.81
N SER A 76 -36.81 -8.26 -25.09
CA SER A 76 -36.73 -9.35 -24.11
C SER A 76 -37.49 -9.04 -22.83
N ARG A 77 -37.57 -7.76 -22.42
CA ARG A 77 -38.35 -7.31 -21.25
C ARG A 77 -39.83 -7.65 -21.39
N HIS A 78 -40.44 -7.42 -22.56
CA HIS A 78 -41.86 -7.71 -22.79
C HIS A 78 -42.19 -9.21 -22.67
N ARG A 79 -41.28 -10.11 -23.07
CA ARG A 79 -41.52 -11.56 -23.03
C ARG A 79 -41.53 -12.13 -21.62
N VAL A 80 -40.72 -11.56 -20.71
CA VAL A 80 -40.66 -11.97 -19.29
C VAL A 80 -41.87 -11.46 -18.51
N ILE A 81 -42.38 -10.27 -18.84
CA ILE A 81 -43.55 -9.67 -18.17
C ILE A 81 -44.87 -10.31 -18.66
N ALA A 82 -44.99 -10.64 -19.95
CA ALA A 82 -46.21 -11.23 -20.51
C ALA A 82 -46.30 -12.77 -20.41
N GLY A 83 -45.21 -13.45 -20.02
CA GLY A 83 -45.15 -14.91 -19.91
C GLY A 83 -45.61 -15.48 -18.57
N HIS A 84 -46.02 -14.64 -17.62
CA HIS A 84 -46.53 -15.09 -16.32
C HIS A 84 -48.06 -14.99 -16.31
N ARG A 85 -48.71 -16.01 -16.87
CA ARG A 85 -50.10 -16.37 -16.55
C ARG A 85 -50.08 -17.57 -15.62
#